data_AF-A0A2P8B0U1-F1
#
_entry.id   AF-A0A2P8B0U1-F1
#
_cell.length_a   1.000
_cell.length_b   1.000
_cell.length_c   1.000
_cell.angle_alpha   90.00
_cell.angle_beta   90.00
_cell.angle_gamma   90.00
#
_symmetry.space_group_name_H-M   'P 1'
#
loop_
_entity.id
_entity.type
_entity.pdbx_description
1 polymer ?
#
loop_
_entity_poly.entity_id
_entity_poly.type
_entity_poly.pdbx_seq_one_letter_code
_entity_poly.pdbx_strand_id
1 'polypeptide(L)'
;MVGGEALPGADVRAWLARSPESMVVNEYGPTETVVGCCVFEVAAGDPVADVVPIGRPIANTRLYVLDDALQPVPPGVAGELYIAGAQVARGYANRRGLTASRFVACPFAAGERMYRTGDLARWTPDGQLVFLGRTDDQVKIRGYRVEPDEVAQVLTGCRGVSRAAVIAREDVPGDRRLVAYVVPDDPEADRDRLAAAVGAHAAARLPDYLRPDAVVLLDALPLTFNGKVDRAALPAPDHATGGGADRGPANAREAALCGAFAEVLAVPTVGVDDDFFSLGGHSLLATRLVSRVRALLGEELPIEELFTTPTPAELAAWLAANADRATDTRPALRPMRHREASS
;
A
#
# COMPACT_ATOMS: atom_id res chain seq x y z
N MET A 1 -5.80 -15.81 -8.26
CA MET A 1 -6.72 -14.84 -7.61
C MET A 1 -5.89 -13.69 -7.10
N VAL A 2 -6.30 -12.46 -7.38
CA VAL A 2 -5.66 -11.23 -6.96
C VAL A 2 -6.76 -10.29 -6.47
N GLY A 3 -6.44 -9.43 -5.51
CA GLY A 3 -7.42 -8.54 -4.92
C GLY A 3 -6.73 -7.54 -4.02
N GLY A 4 -7.51 -6.62 -3.47
CA GLY A 4 -6.99 -5.62 -2.58
C GLY A 4 -6.56 -4.33 -3.26
N GLU A 5 -6.20 -4.26 -4.54
CA GLU A 5 -5.96 -2.98 -5.24
C GLU A 5 -6.64 -2.97 -6.61
N ALA A 6 -6.74 -1.80 -7.25
CA ALA A 6 -7.23 -1.73 -8.61
C ALA A 6 -6.26 -2.49 -9.52
N LEU A 7 -6.78 -3.45 -10.30
CA LEU A 7 -5.98 -4.33 -11.13
C LEU A 7 -5.82 -3.74 -12.54
N PRO A 8 -4.59 -3.35 -12.96
CA PRO A 8 -4.35 -2.86 -14.31
C PRO A 8 -4.51 -3.97 -15.35
N GLY A 9 -5.22 -3.68 -16.44
CA GLY A 9 -5.40 -4.63 -17.53
C GLY A 9 -4.10 -5.03 -18.22
N ALA A 10 -3.10 -4.15 -18.23
CA ALA A 10 -1.78 -4.44 -18.76
C ALA A 10 -1.10 -5.60 -18.03
N ASP A 11 -1.21 -5.65 -16.71
CA ASP A 11 -0.62 -6.72 -15.88
C ASP A 11 -1.33 -8.05 -16.13
N VAL A 12 -2.65 -8.03 -16.26
CA VAL A 12 -3.46 -9.22 -16.60
C VAL A 12 -3.09 -9.75 -17.98
N ARG A 13 -2.98 -8.87 -18.99
CA ARG A 13 -2.55 -9.26 -20.34
C ARG A 13 -1.15 -9.86 -20.33
N ALA A 14 -0.20 -9.25 -19.61
CA ALA A 14 1.17 -9.75 -19.49
C ALA A 14 1.23 -11.12 -18.79
N TRP A 15 0.43 -11.32 -17.75
CA TRP A 15 0.33 -12.59 -17.04
C TRP A 15 -0.24 -13.70 -17.94
N LEU A 16 -1.41 -13.46 -18.56
CA LEU A 16 -2.08 -14.44 -19.41
C LEU A 16 -1.26 -14.79 -20.65
N ALA A 17 -0.47 -13.87 -21.20
CA ALA A 17 0.46 -14.16 -22.29
C ALA A 17 1.56 -15.16 -21.88
N ARG A 18 2.00 -15.12 -20.61
CA ARG A 18 3.03 -16.02 -20.05
C ARG A 18 2.45 -17.33 -19.52
N SER A 19 1.17 -17.35 -19.20
CA SER A 19 0.47 -18.48 -18.58
C SER A 19 -0.95 -18.59 -19.13
N PRO A 20 -1.10 -18.99 -20.41
CA PRO A 20 -2.39 -18.96 -21.10
C PRO A 20 -3.42 -19.96 -20.55
N GLU A 21 -2.96 -21.04 -19.92
CA GLU A 21 -3.82 -22.04 -19.26
C GLU A 21 -4.40 -21.55 -17.92
N SER A 22 -3.98 -20.36 -17.45
CA SER A 22 -4.42 -19.81 -16.16
C SER A 22 -5.66 -18.92 -16.31
N MET A 23 -6.40 -18.79 -15.21
CA MET A 23 -7.48 -17.82 -15.07
C MET A 23 -7.11 -16.80 -13.99
N VAL A 24 -7.26 -15.53 -14.33
CA VAL A 24 -7.12 -14.43 -13.37
C VAL A 24 -8.50 -14.16 -12.79
N VAL A 25 -8.61 -14.28 -11.46
CA VAL A 25 -9.79 -13.88 -10.70
C VAL A 25 -9.45 -12.62 -9.95
N ASN A 26 -10.04 -11.49 -10.35
CA ASN A 26 -9.98 -10.23 -9.63
C ASN A 26 -11.06 -10.23 -8.56
N GLU A 27 -10.66 -10.13 -7.31
CA GLU A 27 -11.52 -10.22 -6.14
C GLU A 27 -11.57 -8.88 -5.41
N TYR A 28 -12.78 -8.48 -5.02
CA TYR A 28 -13.01 -7.30 -4.22
C TYR A 28 -13.90 -7.65 -3.02
N GLY A 29 -13.47 -7.18 -1.86
CA GLY A 29 -14.31 -7.09 -0.68
C GLY A 29 -13.62 -6.29 0.43
N PRO A 30 -14.35 -5.45 1.17
CA PRO A 30 -13.88 -4.92 2.43
C PRO A 30 -13.88 -6.01 3.51
N THR A 31 -13.05 -5.85 4.55
CA THR A 31 -13.00 -6.77 5.71
C THR A 31 -14.38 -6.96 6.35
N GLU A 32 -15.18 -5.91 6.35
CA GLU A 32 -16.55 -5.88 6.88
C GLU A 32 -17.54 -6.78 6.14
N THR A 33 -17.13 -7.37 5.00
CA THR A 33 -17.94 -8.30 4.21
C THR A 33 -17.22 -9.63 3.93
N VAL A 34 -16.29 -10.03 4.81
CA VAL A 34 -15.61 -11.34 4.81
C VAL A 34 -14.78 -11.62 3.55
N VAL A 35 -13.61 -10.97 3.48
CA VAL A 35 -12.58 -11.17 2.43
C VAL A 35 -13.06 -10.63 1.07
N GLY A 36 -13.84 -11.41 0.32
CA GLY A 36 -14.29 -11.07 -1.02
C GLY A 36 -15.79 -11.17 -1.14
N CYS A 37 -16.42 -10.13 -1.69
CA CYS A 37 -17.87 -10.05 -1.89
C CYS A 37 -18.28 -10.05 -3.38
N CYS A 38 -17.34 -9.76 -4.29
CA CYS A 38 -17.51 -9.95 -5.72
C CYS A 38 -16.22 -10.35 -6.42
N VAL A 39 -16.40 -10.97 -7.57
CA VAL A 39 -15.29 -11.43 -8.41
C VAL A 39 -15.54 -11.12 -9.88
N PHE A 40 -14.45 -10.87 -10.59
CA PHE A 40 -14.39 -10.83 -12.05
C PHE A 40 -13.36 -11.85 -12.52
N GLU A 41 -13.72 -12.66 -13.50
CA GLU A 41 -12.88 -13.74 -14.01
C GLU A 41 -12.45 -13.41 -15.45
N VAL A 42 -11.16 -13.64 -15.75
CA VAL A 42 -10.55 -13.40 -17.06
C VAL A 42 -9.65 -14.57 -17.41
N ALA A 43 -9.90 -15.20 -18.55
CA ALA A 43 -9.05 -16.22 -19.13
C ALA A 43 -8.28 -15.67 -20.36
N ALA A 44 -7.31 -16.44 -20.84
CA ALA A 44 -6.59 -16.08 -22.06
C ALA A 44 -7.56 -16.04 -23.26
N GLY A 45 -7.50 -14.95 -24.03
CA GLY A 45 -8.37 -14.70 -25.18
C GLY A 45 -9.59 -13.83 -24.87
N ASP A 46 -9.91 -13.60 -23.60
CA ASP A 46 -10.96 -12.67 -23.21
C ASP A 46 -10.53 -11.21 -23.44
N PRO A 47 -11.47 -10.29 -23.76
CA PRO A 47 -11.18 -8.88 -23.81
C PRO A 47 -10.85 -8.35 -22.40
N VAL A 48 -9.68 -7.73 -22.26
CA VAL A 48 -9.22 -7.15 -20.99
C VAL A 48 -9.29 -5.62 -21.09
N ALA A 49 -10.18 -5.00 -20.31
CA ALA A 49 -10.24 -3.54 -20.16
C ALA A 49 -8.98 -3.00 -19.46
N ASP A 50 -8.67 -1.72 -19.62
CA ASP A 50 -7.48 -1.12 -19.00
C ASP A 50 -7.55 -1.05 -17.47
N VAL A 51 -8.76 -0.88 -16.93
CA VAL A 51 -9.05 -1.10 -15.51
C VAL A 51 -9.97 -2.31 -15.43
N VAL A 52 -9.51 -3.37 -14.78
CA VAL A 52 -10.27 -4.61 -14.69
C VAL A 52 -11.45 -4.41 -13.72
N PRO A 53 -12.70 -4.76 -14.12
CA PRO A 53 -13.85 -4.71 -13.23
C PRO A 53 -13.64 -5.53 -11.96
N ILE A 54 -14.36 -5.15 -10.89
CA ILE A 54 -14.46 -5.96 -9.67
C ILE A 54 -15.61 -6.99 -9.76
N GLY A 55 -16.40 -6.91 -10.82
CA GLY A 55 -17.23 -8.00 -11.33
C GLY A 55 -18.62 -8.09 -10.70
N ARG A 56 -19.02 -9.31 -10.31
CA ARG A 56 -20.39 -9.61 -9.86
C ARG A 56 -20.40 -10.20 -8.45
N PRO A 57 -21.49 -10.00 -7.68
CA PRO A 57 -21.59 -10.56 -6.34
C PRO A 57 -21.44 -12.08 -6.35
N ILE A 58 -20.78 -12.60 -5.34
CA ILE A 58 -20.78 -14.04 -5.05
C ILE A 58 -22.11 -14.46 -4.39
N ALA A 59 -22.29 -15.76 -4.18
CA ALA A 59 -23.52 -16.32 -3.61
C ALA A 59 -23.88 -15.67 -2.26
N ASN A 60 -25.17 -15.41 -2.06
CA ASN A 60 -25.74 -14.82 -0.84
C ASN A 60 -25.28 -13.38 -0.53
N THR A 61 -24.73 -12.69 -1.52
CA THR A 61 -24.31 -11.29 -1.45
C THR A 61 -25.11 -10.44 -2.44
N ARG A 62 -25.47 -9.22 -2.04
CA ARG A 62 -26.13 -8.23 -2.89
C ARG A 62 -25.30 -6.95 -2.89
N LEU A 63 -25.14 -6.35 -4.06
CA LEU A 63 -24.41 -5.11 -4.25
C LEU A 63 -25.36 -4.05 -4.80
N TYR A 64 -25.30 -2.86 -4.23
CA TYR A 64 -26.09 -1.71 -4.66
C TYR A 64 -25.15 -0.55 -4.94
N VAL A 65 -25.37 0.15 -6.05
CA VAL A 65 -24.73 1.43 -6.33
C VAL A 65 -25.81 2.48 -6.16
N LEU A 66 -25.68 3.32 -5.13
CA LEU A 66 -26.72 4.21 -4.66
C LEU A 66 -26.29 5.68 -4.75
N ASP A 67 -27.26 6.57 -4.92
CA ASP A 67 -27.08 8.01 -4.74
C ASP A 67 -27.22 8.43 -3.25
N ASP A 68 -27.10 9.74 -2.98
CA ASP A 68 -27.20 10.32 -1.63
C ASP A 68 -28.59 10.14 -0.99
N ALA A 69 -29.62 9.84 -1.79
CA ALA A 69 -30.98 9.54 -1.33
C ALA A 69 -31.23 8.02 -1.16
N LEU A 70 -30.17 7.21 -1.21
CA LEU A 70 -30.20 5.74 -1.17
C LEU A 70 -31.04 5.11 -2.29
N GLN A 71 -31.13 5.78 -3.45
CA GLN A 71 -31.80 5.25 -4.64
C GLN A 71 -30.78 4.57 -5.57
N PRO A 72 -31.12 3.42 -6.18
CA PRO A 72 -30.25 2.78 -7.16
C PRO A 72 -30.02 3.68 -8.38
N VAL A 73 -28.76 3.87 -8.74
CA VAL A 73 -28.40 4.62 -9.96
C VAL A 73 -28.44 3.72 -11.20
N PRO A 74 -28.74 4.26 -12.40
CA PRO A 74 -28.70 3.50 -13.65
C PRO A 74 -27.28 2.99 -14.00
N PRO A 75 -27.16 1.93 -14.82
CA PRO A 75 -25.87 1.53 -15.39
C PRO A 75 -25.15 2.69 -16.09
N GLY A 76 -23.84 2.78 -15.88
CA GLY A 76 -22.97 3.86 -16.37
C GLY A 76 -22.83 5.04 -15.41
N VAL A 77 -23.77 5.22 -14.48
CA VAL A 77 -23.76 6.31 -13.50
C VAL A 77 -22.97 5.90 -12.26
N ALA A 78 -22.10 6.79 -11.79
CA ALA A 78 -21.35 6.59 -10.55
C ALA A 78 -22.25 6.80 -9.33
N GLY A 79 -22.07 5.96 -8.31
CA GLY A 79 -22.68 6.12 -7.00
C GLY A 79 -21.84 5.41 -5.93
N GLU A 80 -22.27 5.51 -4.68
CA GLU A 80 -21.60 4.83 -3.57
C GLU A 80 -22.02 3.36 -3.51
N LEU A 81 -21.05 2.48 -3.27
CA LEU A 81 -21.25 1.04 -3.18
C LEU A 81 -21.73 0.64 -1.77
N TYR A 82 -22.81 -0.13 -1.73
CA TYR A 82 -23.36 -0.76 -0.53
C TYR A 82 -23.42 -2.27 -0.71
N ILE A 83 -23.12 -3.00 0.36
CA ILE A 83 -23.05 -4.46 0.34
C ILE A 83 -24.03 -5.02 1.37
N ALA A 84 -24.93 -5.92 0.96
CA ALA A 84 -25.88 -6.59 1.82
C ALA A 84 -25.80 -8.12 1.67
N GLY A 85 -26.46 -8.84 2.59
CA GLY A 85 -26.53 -10.30 2.56
C GLY A 85 -25.73 -10.97 3.68
N ALA A 86 -25.52 -12.28 3.53
CA ALA A 86 -25.04 -13.14 4.61
C ALA A 86 -23.62 -12.80 5.10
N GLN A 87 -22.83 -12.13 4.25
CA GLN A 87 -21.44 -11.81 4.52
C GLN A 87 -21.24 -10.51 5.32
N VAL A 88 -22.29 -9.71 5.53
CA VAL A 88 -22.16 -8.46 6.30
C VAL A 88 -21.79 -8.78 7.75
N ALA A 89 -20.66 -8.22 8.21
CA ALA A 89 -20.16 -8.43 9.56
C ALA A 89 -21.16 -7.96 10.63
N ARG A 90 -20.97 -8.46 11.86
CA ARG A 90 -21.79 -8.02 13.01
C ARG A 90 -21.59 -6.52 13.30
N GLY A 91 -20.37 -6.02 13.11
CA GLY A 91 -19.99 -4.63 13.36
C GLY A 91 -18.56 -4.53 13.88
N TYR A 92 -18.19 -3.33 14.33
CA TYR A 92 -16.90 -3.07 14.93
C TYR A 92 -16.92 -3.35 16.45
N ALA A 93 -15.94 -4.10 16.93
CA ALA A 93 -15.85 -4.49 18.34
C ALA A 93 -15.80 -3.25 19.25
N ASN A 94 -16.72 -3.17 20.23
CA ASN A 94 -16.85 -2.06 21.19
C ASN A 94 -17.01 -0.66 20.57
N ARG A 95 -17.41 -0.54 19.30
CA ARG A 95 -17.56 0.74 18.60
C ARG A 95 -18.96 0.88 18.01
N ARG A 96 -19.97 0.98 18.88
CA ARG A 96 -21.40 1.01 18.50
C ARG A 96 -21.76 2.19 17.58
N GLY A 97 -21.24 3.38 17.87
CA GLY A 97 -21.49 4.57 17.03
C GLY A 97 -20.97 4.39 15.60
N LEU A 98 -19.71 3.93 15.45
CA LEU A 98 -19.12 3.64 14.14
C LEU A 98 -19.83 2.48 13.44
N THR A 99 -20.26 1.47 14.20
CA THR A 99 -21.06 0.37 13.65
C THR A 99 -22.38 0.88 13.08
N ALA A 100 -23.10 1.73 13.81
CA ALA A 100 -24.37 2.28 13.36
C ALA A 100 -24.22 3.22 12.15
N SER A 101 -23.08 3.90 11.99
CA SER A 101 -22.86 4.80 10.84
C SER A 101 -22.44 4.07 9.56
N ARG A 102 -21.84 2.87 9.65
CA ARG A 102 -21.40 2.08 8.49
C ARG A 102 -22.29 0.87 8.18
N PHE A 103 -22.93 0.27 9.17
CA PHE A 103 -23.84 -0.87 9.02
C PHE A 103 -25.30 -0.39 9.14
N VAL A 104 -25.80 0.19 8.06
CA VAL A 104 -27.10 0.89 8.00
C VAL A 104 -28.25 -0.06 7.65
N ALA A 105 -29.49 0.37 7.83
CA ALA A 105 -30.67 -0.39 7.42
C ALA A 105 -30.73 -0.53 5.89
N CYS A 106 -31.09 -1.70 5.39
CA CYS A 106 -31.27 -1.94 3.96
C CYS A 106 -32.71 -1.56 3.54
N PRO A 107 -32.93 -0.53 2.71
CA PRO A 107 -34.29 -0.15 2.28
C PRO A 107 -34.92 -1.18 1.33
N PHE A 108 -34.13 -2.09 0.77
CA PHE A 108 -34.56 -3.09 -0.22
C PHE A 108 -34.96 -4.44 0.40
N ALA A 109 -34.72 -4.63 1.71
CA ALA A 109 -35.06 -5.85 2.42
C ALA A 109 -35.35 -5.55 3.90
N ALA A 110 -36.60 -5.75 4.30
CA ALA A 110 -37.06 -5.44 5.65
C ALA A 110 -36.30 -6.26 6.70
N GLY A 111 -35.81 -5.58 7.74
CA GLY A 111 -35.07 -6.21 8.84
C GLY A 111 -33.60 -6.52 8.53
N GLU A 112 -33.14 -6.25 7.30
CA GLU A 112 -31.75 -6.48 6.91
C GLU A 112 -30.88 -5.23 7.04
N ARG A 113 -29.55 -5.45 7.08
CA ARG A 113 -28.54 -4.39 7.10
C ARG A 113 -27.72 -4.42 5.81
N MET A 114 -27.17 -3.27 5.45
CA MET A 114 -26.15 -3.13 4.41
C MET A 114 -24.94 -2.39 4.96
N TYR A 115 -23.75 -2.74 4.48
CA TYR A 115 -22.50 -2.08 4.79
C TYR A 115 -22.23 -0.99 3.75
N ARG A 116 -22.00 0.25 4.22
CA ARG A 116 -21.61 1.43 3.44
C ARG A 116 -20.10 1.45 3.26
N THR A 117 -19.61 1.15 2.06
CA THR A 117 -18.16 0.90 1.85
C THR A 117 -17.32 2.17 1.81
N GLY A 118 -17.92 3.31 1.47
CA GLY A 118 -17.22 4.54 1.10
C GLY A 118 -16.61 4.50 -0.30
N ASP A 119 -16.75 3.41 -1.05
CA ASP A 119 -16.22 3.27 -2.41
C ASP A 119 -17.22 3.81 -3.45
N LEU A 120 -16.70 4.50 -4.46
CA LEU A 120 -17.46 4.85 -5.66
C LEU A 120 -17.33 3.73 -6.68
N ALA A 121 -18.46 3.35 -7.25
CA ALA A 121 -18.53 2.34 -8.29
C ALA A 121 -19.60 2.68 -9.32
N ARG A 122 -19.60 1.95 -10.43
CA ARG A 122 -20.70 1.95 -11.40
C ARG A 122 -20.90 0.56 -11.99
N TRP A 123 -22.14 0.25 -12.34
CA TRP A 123 -22.45 -0.89 -13.19
C TRP A 123 -22.16 -0.56 -14.64
N THR A 124 -21.56 -1.48 -15.38
CA THR A 124 -21.54 -1.44 -16.83
C THR A 124 -22.89 -1.95 -17.39
N PRO A 125 -23.24 -1.64 -18.65
CA PRO A 125 -24.46 -2.15 -19.28
C PRO A 125 -24.56 -3.68 -19.31
N ASP A 126 -23.43 -4.38 -19.36
CA ASP A 126 -23.31 -5.83 -19.30
C ASP A 126 -23.29 -6.40 -17.86
N GLY A 127 -23.52 -5.55 -16.86
CA GLY A 127 -23.70 -5.97 -15.46
C GLY A 127 -22.39 -6.35 -14.76
N GLN A 128 -21.28 -5.69 -15.09
CA GLN A 128 -20.02 -5.77 -14.35
C GLN A 128 -19.87 -4.53 -13.48
N LEU A 129 -19.43 -4.72 -12.24
CA LEU A 129 -19.16 -3.60 -11.34
C LEU A 129 -17.73 -3.10 -11.56
N VAL A 130 -17.59 -1.79 -11.76
CA VAL A 130 -16.29 -1.13 -11.93
C VAL A 130 -16.06 -0.20 -10.74
N PHE A 131 -14.92 -0.38 -10.06
CA PHE A 131 -14.46 0.50 -9.00
C PHE A 131 -13.92 1.81 -9.58
N LEU A 132 -14.30 2.95 -8.99
CA LEU A 132 -13.94 4.29 -9.46
C LEU A 132 -13.08 5.08 -8.46
N GLY A 133 -13.01 4.65 -7.21
CA GLY A 133 -12.28 5.36 -6.16
C GLY A 133 -13.02 5.35 -4.83
N ARG A 134 -12.66 6.28 -3.96
CA ARG A 134 -13.25 6.44 -2.62
C ARG A 134 -13.86 7.83 -2.44
N THR A 135 -14.87 7.89 -1.58
CA THR A 135 -15.52 9.13 -1.14
C THR A 135 -14.80 9.77 0.05
N ASP A 136 -13.97 8.99 0.74
CA ASP A 136 -13.17 9.41 1.88
C ASP A 136 -11.66 9.28 1.58
N ASP A 137 -10.84 9.61 2.57
CA ASP A 137 -9.39 9.76 2.43
C ASP A 137 -8.61 8.47 2.66
N GLN A 138 -9.33 7.38 2.83
CA GLN A 138 -8.75 6.06 2.92
C GLN A 138 -8.06 5.70 1.61
N VAL A 139 -6.90 5.07 1.74
CA VAL A 139 -6.07 4.68 0.62
C VAL A 139 -5.58 3.26 0.80
N LYS A 140 -5.14 2.69 -0.32
CA LYS A 140 -4.40 1.43 -0.30
C LYS A 140 -3.00 1.68 -0.78
N ILE A 141 -2.05 1.23 0.02
CA ILE A 141 -0.62 1.37 -0.24
C ILE A 141 -0.05 -0.02 -0.12
N ARG A 142 0.39 -0.58 -1.26
CA ARG A 142 1.08 -1.89 -1.31
C ARG A 142 0.21 -3.00 -0.69
N GLY A 143 -1.10 -2.95 -0.94
CA GLY A 143 -2.09 -3.91 -0.43
C GLY A 143 -2.60 -3.65 0.99
N TYR A 144 -2.00 -2.70 1.73
CA TYR A 144 -2.46 -2.35 3.07
C TYR A 144 -3.54 -1.27 3.02
N ARG A 145 -4.61 -1.47 3.80
CA ARG A 145 -5.65 -0.47 4.05
C ARG A 145 -5.09 0.56 5.04
N VAL A 146 -4.93 1.80 4.59
CA VAL A 146 -4.39 2.89 5.39
C VAL A 146 -5.46 3.96 5.59
N GLU A 147 -5.58 4.43 6.83
CA GLU A 147 -6.39 5.57 7.24
C GLU A 147 -5.43 6.71 7.59
N PRO A 148 -5.09 7.63 6.66
CA PRO A 148 -4.08 8.65 6.92
C PRO A 148 -4.38 9.52 8.15
N ASP A 149 -5.66 9.77 8.43
CA ASP A 149 -6.09 10.52 9.61
C ASP A 149 -5.75 9.80 10.93
N GLU A 150 -5.76 8.46 10.97
CA GLU A 150 -5.34 7.71 12.15
C GLU A 150 -3.83 7.89 12.41
N VAL A 151 -3.03 7.85 11.35
CA VAL A 151 -1.59 8.16 11.42
C VAL A 151 -1.39 9.60 11.88
N ALA A 152 -2.08 10.57 11.27
CA ALA A 152 -1.99 11.98 11.65
C ALA A 152 -2.36 12.22 13.12
N GLN A 153 -3.37 11.52 13.64
CA GLN A 153 -3.77 11.58 15.04
C GLN A 153 -2.66 11.07 15.97
N VAL A 154 -2.00 9.96 15.61
CA VAL A 154 -0.84 9.45 16.36
C VAL A 154 0.31 10.48 16.34
N LEU A 155 0.64 11.05 15.18
CA LEU A 155 1.74 12.03 15.06
C LEU A 155 1.45 13.33 15.81
N THR A 156 0.19 13.76 15.86
CA THR A 156 -0.23 14.93 16.64
C THR A 156 0.00 14.73 18.15
N GLY A 157 0.08 13.48 18.62
CA GLY A 157 0.45 13.15 20.00
C GLY A 157 1.96 13.25 20.30
N CYS A 158 2.80 13.53 19.30
CA CYS A 158 4.22 13.74 19.50
C CYS A 158 4.49 15.10 20.16
N ARG A 159 5.37 15.13 21.17
CA ARG A 159 5.80 16.39 21.79
C ARG A 159 6.50 17.26 20.75
N GLY A 160 6.21 18.55 20.74
CA GLY A 160 6.75 19.49 19.74
C GLY A 160 5.86 19.68 18.51
N VAL A 161 4.75 18.94 18.40
CA VAL A 161 3.82 19.01 17.26
C VAL A 161 2.54 19.72 17.66
N SER A 162 2.17 20.77 16.93
CA SER A 162 0.87 21.45 17.10
C SER A 162 -0.21 20.89 16.19
N ARG A 163 0.15 20.53 14.95
CA ARG A 163 -0.76 19.93 13.96
C ARG A 163 0.00 18.93 13.09
N ALA A 164 -0.68 17.88 12.66
CA ALA A 164 -0.19 16.99 11.63
C ALA A 164 -1.28 16.71 10.59
N ALA A 165 -0.86 16.56 9.33
CA ALA A 165 -1.66 16.00 8.26
C ALA A 165 -0.85 14.89 7.58
N VAL A 166 -1.50 13.81 7.19
CA VAL A 166 -0.84 12.70 6.51
C VAL A 166 -1.60 12.42 5.22
N ILE A 167 -0.88 12.23 4.12
CA ILE A 167 -1.48 11.90 2.83
C ILE A 167 -0.68 10.81 2.13
N ALA A 168 -1.35 10.03 1.29
CA ALA A 168 -0.65 9.23 0.29
C ALA A 168 -0.34 10.10 -0.93
N ARG A 169 0.94 10.17 -1.30
CA ARG A 169 1.43 10.82 -2.51
C ARG A 169 1.89 9.80 -3.51
N GLU A 170 1.74 10.13 -4.79
CA GLU A 170 2.23 9.36 -5.92
C GLU A 170 3.01 10.30 -6.82
N ASP A 171 4.20 10.71 -6.38
CA ASP A 171 5.07 11.61 -7.14
C ASP A 171 5.73 10.87 -8.34
N VAL A 172 5.83 9.53 -8.26
CA VAL A 172 6.21 8.63 -9.35
C VAL A 172 5.05 7.66 -9.63
N PRO A 173 4.59 7.49 -10.89
CA PRO A 173 3.48 6.60 -11.21
C PRO A 173 3.68 5.17 -10.69
N GLY A 174 2.71 4.66 -9.94
CA GLY A 174 2.72 3.35 -9.31
C GLY A 174 3.46 3.26 -7.96
N ASP A 175 4.12 4.32 -7.51
CA ASP A 175 4.79 4.36 -6.20
C ASP A 175 4.08 5.32 -5.25
N ARG A 176 3.06 4.79 -4.56
CA ARG A 176 2.36 5.50 -3.50
C ARG A 176 3.14 5.43 -2.20
N ARG A 177 3.39 6.59 -1.60
CA ARG A 177 4.11 6.76 -0.34
C ARG A 177 3.29 7.58 0.65
N LEU A 178 3.41 7.27 1.92
CA LEU A 178 2.74 8.00 2.99
C LEU A 178 3.64 9.16 3.43
N VAL A 179 3.17 10.39 3.33
CA VAL A 179 3.95 11.58 3.73
C VAL A 179 3.23 12.34 4.83
N ALA A 180 3.96 12.63 5.91
CA ALA A 180 3.48 13.42 7.02
C ALA A 180 3.92 14.88 6.88
N TYR A 181 2.98 15.79 7.08
CA TYR A 181 3.20 17.23 7.15
C TYR A 181 2.93 17.69 8.56
N VAL A 182 3.94 18.27 9.20
CA VAL A 182 3.95 18.56 10.62
C VAL A 182 4.14 20.06 10.84
N VAL A 183 3.32 20.65 11.68
CA VAL A 183 3.50 22.03 12.15
C VAL A 183 4.04 21.97 13.57
N PRO A 184 5.19 22.60 13.87
CA PRO A 184 5.74 22.62 15.21
C PRO A 184 4.84 23.42 16.18
N ASP A 185 4.94 23.16 17.48
CA ASP A 185 4.32 24.02 18.52
C ASP A 185 5.14 25.27 18.83
N ASP A 186 6.45 25.21 18.59
CA ASP A 186 7.39 26.33 18.63
C ASP A 186 7.96 26.61 17.22
N PRO A 187 7.70 27.79 16.62
CA PRO A 187 8.24 28.15 15.31
C PRO A 187 9.78 28.13 15.22
N GLU A 188 10.47 28.30 16.35
CA GLU A 188 11.94 28.29 16.43
C GLU A 188 12.51 26.90 16.73
N ALA A 189 11.67 25.85 16.73
CA ALA A 189 12.10 24.48 16.93
C ALA A 189 13.10 24.05 15.85
N ASP A 190 14.14 23.33 16.28
CA ASP A 190 15.05 22.62 15.40
C ASP A 190 14.25 21.61 14.56
N ARG A 191 14.16 21.88 13.26
CA ARG A 191 13.30 21.15 12.33
C ARG A 191 13.74 19.71 12.12
N ASP A 192 15.04 19.50 11.97
CA ASP A 192 15.60 18.17 11.73
C ASP A 192 15.43 17.30 12.97
N ARG A 193 15.68 17.88 14.15
CA ARG A 193 15.46 17.19 15.42
C ARG A 193 14.00 16.82 15.64
N LEU A 194 13.07 17.70 15.28
CA LEU A 194 11.64 17.43 15.40
C LEU A 194 11.18 16.37 14.38
N ALA A 195 11.65 16.43 13.12
CA ALA A 195 11.37 15.40 12.12
C ALA A 195 11.81 14.00 12.60
N ALA A 196 13.04 13.90 13.12
CA ALA A 196 13.56 12.65 13.69
C ALA A 196 12.74 12.17 14.90
N ALA A 197 12.32 13.08 15.78
CA ALA A 197 11.48 12.75 16.93
C ALA A 197 10.09 12.24 16.51
N VAL A 198 9.49 12.82 15.47
CA VAL A 198 8.21 12.38 14.90
C VAL A 198 8.36 10.99 14.27
N GLY A 199 9.42 10.74 13.50
CA GLY A 199 9.72 9.43 12.93
C GLY A 199 9.87 8.35 14.00
N ALA A 200 10.64 8.63 15.06
CA ALA A 200 10.78 7.72 16.20
C ALA A 200 9.46 7.50 16.96
N HIS A 201 8.66 8.55 17.12
CA HIS A 201 7.33 8.45 17.75
C HIS A 201 6.39 7.55 16.95
N ALA A 202 6.40 7.68 15.62
CA ALA A 202 5.65 6.85 14.69
C ALA A 202 6.11 5.39 14.79
N ALA A 203 7.42 5.12 14.71
CA ALA A 203 7.97 3.77 14.79
C ALA A 203 7.63 3.05 16.09
N ALA A 204 7.49 3.76 17.21
CA ALA A 204 7.14 3.17 18.50
C ALA A 204 5.64 2.82 18.65
N ARG A 205 4.75 3.32 17.77
CA ARG A 205 3.29 3.26 17.94
C ARG A 205 2.53 2.70 16.75
N LEU A 206 3.14 2.77 15.56
CA LEU A 206 2.54 2.36 14.31
C LEU A 206 3.25 1.13 13.78
N PRO A 207 2.51 0.17 13.19
CA PRO A 207 3.09 -0.86 12.36
C PRO A 207 3.92 -0.25 11.22
N ASP A 208 4.91 -1.00 10.73
CA ASP A 208 5.87 -0.49 9.74
C ASP A 208 5.23 0.09 8.47
N TYR A 209 4.14 -0.51 8.00
CA TYR A 209 3.42 -0.06 6.80
C TYR A 209 2.56 1.20 6.99
N LEU A 210 2.38 1.66 8.23
CA LEU A 210 1.70 2.91 8.59
C LEU A 210 2.69 4.03 8.93
N ARG A 211 4.01 3.74 8.96
CA ARG A 211 5.03 4.77 9.19
C ARG A 211 5.12 5.65 7.94
N PRO A 212 5.09 6.99 8.08
CA PRO A 212 5.33 7.87 6.95
C PRO A 212 6.73 7.63 6.35
N ASP A 213 6.83 7.54 5.03
CA ASP A 213 8.08 7.48 4.29
C ASP A 213 8.86 8.81 4.37
N ALA A 214 8.18 9.92 4.65
CA ALA A 214 8.80 11.23 4.86
C ALA A 214 8.02 12.10 5.85
N VAL A 215 8.74 12.97 6.56
CA VAL A 215 8.18 13.99 7.48
C VAL A 215 8.63 15.37 7.01
N VAL A 216 7.67 16.19 6.57
CA VAL A 216 7.90 17.55 6.07
C VAL A 216 7.38 18.55 7.09
N LEU A 217 8.23 19.45 7.56
CA LEU A 217 7.82 20.49 8.48
C LEU A 217 7.31 21.73 7.73
N LEU A 218 6.17 22.26 8.16
CA LEU A 218 5.54 23.45 7.61
C LEU A 218 5.28 24.47 8.73
N ASP A 219 5.30 25.76 8.38
CA ASP A 219 4.87 26.82 9.30
C ASP A 219 3.36 26.75 9.57
N ALA A 220 2.59 26.33 8.57
CA ALA A 220 1.16 26.10 8.66
C ALA A 220 0.71 25.09 7.60
N LEU A 221 -0.36 24.35 7.90
CA LEU A 221 -1.01 23.52 6.89
C LEU A 221 -1.78 24.42 5.91
N PRO A 222 -1.60 24.25 4.58
CA PRO A 222 -2.43 24.94 3.61
C PRO A 222 -3.87 24.45 3.75
N LEU A 223 -4.82 25.38 3.78
CA LEU A 223 -6.24 25.08 3.93
C LEU A 223 -7.02 25.57 2.72
N THR A 224 -8.00 24.78 2.29
CA THR A 224 -9.07 25.18 1.37
C THR A 224 -9.94 26.26 2.01
N PHE A 225 -10.78 26.93 1.21
CA PHE A 225 -11.76 27.91 1.72
C PHE A 225 -12.67 27.35 2.82
N ASN A 226 -12.94 26.04 2.80
CA ASN A 226 -13.77 25.36 3.80
C ASN A 226 -12.98 24.91 5.05
N GLY A 227 -11.72 25.32 5.20
CA GLY A 227 -10.89 25.01 6.36
C GLY A 227 -10.32 23.58 6.41
N LYS A 228 -10.51 22.78 5.36
CA LYS A 228 -9.86 21.46 5.20
C LYS A 228 -8.46 21.61 4.62
N VAL A 229 -7.55 20.69 4.91
CA VAL A 229 -6.19 20.67 4.32
C VAL A 229 -6.28 20.64 2.80
N ASP A 230 -5.64 21.60 2.14
CA ASP A 230 -5.50 21.61 0.69
C ASP A 230 -4.32 20.72 0.27
N ARG A 231 -4.65 19.48 -0.09
CA ARG A 231 -3.64 18.48 -0.46
C ARG A 231 -2.84 18.85 -1.70
N ALA A 232 -3.45 19.59 -2.63
CA ALA A 232 -2.78 19.99 -3.87
C ALA A 232 -1.72 21.07 -3.62
N ALA A 233 -1.87 21.83 -2.53
CA ALA A 233 -0.93 22.85 -2.11
C ALA A 233 0.20 22.32 -1.20
N LEU A 234 0.19 21.04 -0.82
CA LEU A 234 1.25 20.46 -0.01
C LEU A 234 2.53 20.26 -0.84
N PRO A 235 3.69 20.76 -0.39
CA PRO A 235 4.95 20.61 -1.13
C PRO A 235 5.37 19.14 -1.19
N ALA A 236 6.06 18.75 -2.26
CA ALA A 236 6.70 17.44 -2.28
C ALA A 236 7.74 17.35 -1.16
N PRO A 237 7.93 16.19 -0.51
CA PRO A 237 9.05 16.02 0.39
C PRO A 237 10.33 16.23 -0.41
N ASP A 238 11.24 17.04 0.11
CA ASP A 238 12.62 16.97 -0.33
C ASP A 238 13.08 15.57 0.08
N HIS A 239 13.11 14.64 -0.88
CA HIS A 239 13.89 13.43 -0.70
C HIS A 239 15.28 13.95 -0.43
N ALA A 240 15.71 13.88 0.84
CA ALA A 240 17.06 14.23 1.19
C ALA A 240 17.94 13.54 0.17
N THR A 241 18.56 14.33 -0.72
CA THR A 241 19.73 13.91 -1.45
C THR A 241 20.61 13.36 -0.35
N GLY A 242 20.79 12.02 -0.30
CA GLY A 242 21.41 11.29 0.80
C GLY A 242 22.45 12.18 1.44
N GLY A 243 22.10 12.72 2.62
CA GLY A 243 22.82 13.81 3.25
C GLY A 243 24.26 13.36 3.37
N GLY A 244 25.13 14.03 2.60
CA GLY A 244 26.46 13.59 2.22
C GLY A 244 27.11 12.62 3.19
N ALA A 245 27.49 11.46 2.66
CA ALA A 245 28.49 10.54 3.20
C ALA A 245 29.43 11.22 4.21
N ASP A 246 29.13 11.14 5.51
CA ASP A 246 30.09 11.49 6.55
C ASP A 246 31.33 10.59 6.42
N ARG A 247 31.18 9.41 5.79
CA ARG A 247 32.27 8.55 5.31
C ARG A 247 31.96 7.96 3.93
N GLY A 248 32.98 7.86 3.09
CA GLY A 248 32.91 7.11 1.83
C GLY A 248 32.95 5.59 2.04
N PRO A 249 32.67 4.80 0.98
CA PRO A 249 32.77 3.34 1.05
C PRO A 249 34.20 2.89 1.37
N ALA A 250 34.34 2.08 2.41
CA ALA A 250 35.60 1.55 2.92
C ALA A 250 36.10 0.35 2.10
N ASN A 251 35.22 -0.31 1.33
CA ASN A 251 35.56 -1.49 0.55
C ASN A 251 34.67 -1.64 -0.70
N ALA A 252 35.03 -2.58 -1.58
CA ALA A 252 34.33 -2.82 -2.85
C ALA A 252 32.88 -3.29 -2.66
N ARG A 253 32.55 -4.00 -1.57
CA ARG A 253 31.17 -4.42 -1.29
C ARG A 253 30.29 -3.23 -0.92
N GLU A 254 30.75 -2.37 -0.01
CA GLU A 254 30.04 -1.13 0.32
C GLU A 254 29.80 -0.27 -0.93
N ALA A 255 30.81 -0.11 -1.79
CA ALA A 255 30.66 0.65 -3.03
C ALA A 255 29.63 0.03 -3.99
N ALA A 256 29.65 -1.30 -4.16
CA ALA A 256 28.68 -2.01 -4.99
C ALA A 256 27.25 -1.90 -4.44
N LEU A 257 27.08 -1.99 -3.11
CA LEU A 257 25.78 -1.84 -2.47
C LEU A 257 25.25 -0.41 -2.60
N CYS A 258 26.08 0.62 -2.36
CA CYS A 258 25.67 2.01 -2.59
C CYS A 258 25.18 2.23 -4.03
N GLY A 259 25.89 1.69 -5.02
CA GLY A 259 25.47 1.74 -6.42
C GLY A 259 24.16 1.00 -6.70
N ALA A 260 23.98 -0.19 -6.13
CA ALA A 260 22.75 -0.98 -6.29
C ALA A 260 21.54 -0.30 -5.63
N PHE A 261 21.73 0.30 -4.45
CA PHE A 261 20.71 1.11 -3.77
C PHE A 261 20.31 2.31 -4.63
N ALA A 262 21.30 3.10 -5.09
CA ALA A 262 21.05 4.29 -5.90
C ALA A 262 20.24 3.97 -7.17
N GLU A 263 20.61 2.88 -7.86
CA GLU A 263 19.90 2.41 -9.05
C GLU A 263 18.47 1.97 -8.75
N VAL A 264 18.25 1.18 -7.70
CA VAL A 264 16.93 0.64 -7.35
C VAL A 264 15.99 1.72 -6.82
N LEU A 265 16.52 2.65 -6.04
CA LEU A 265 15.76 3.77 -5.46
C LEU A 265 15.61 4.94 -6.45
N ALA A 266 16.30 4.89 -7.60
CA ALA A 266 16.36 5.95 -8.60
C ALA A 266 16.82 7.31 -8.02
N VAL A 267 17.81 7.28 -7.13
CA VAL A 267 18.42 8.48 -6.52
C VAL A 267 19.86 8.69 -7.03
N PRO A 268 20.38 9.94 -7.09
CA PRO A 268 21.69 10.21 -7.66
C PRO A 268 22.86 9.53 -6.92
N THR A 269 22.81 9.51 -5.59
CA THR A 269 23.86 8.96 -4.72
C THR A 269 23.23 8.38 -3.46
N VAL A 270 23.86 7.36 -2.90
CA VAL A 270 23.53 6.73 -1.60
C VAL A 270 24.80 6.60 -0.79
N GLY A 271 24.78 7.10 0.45
CA GLY A 271 25.82 6.94 1.44
C GLY A 271 25.81 5.54 2.06
N VAL A 272 26.94 5.14 2.65
CA VAL A 272 27.08 3.80 3.23
C VAL A 272 26.20 3.54 4.44
N ASP A 273 25.82 4.59 5.16
CA ASP A 273 24.97 4.51 6.35
C ASP A 273 23.54 5.00 6.06
N ASP A 274 23.20 5.24 4.78
CA ASP A 274 21.86 5.62 4.38
C ASP A 274 20.92 4.42 4.43
N ASP A 275 19.85 4.56 5.21
CA ASP A 275 18.82 3.54 5.38
C ASP A 275 17.95 3.41 4.12
N PHE A 276 17.83 2.17 3.61
CA PHE A 276 17.06 1.84 2.41
C PHE A 276 15.64 2.39 2.44
N PHE A 277 14.93 2.22 3.55
CA PHE A 277 13.52 2.56 3.69
C PHE A 277 13.32 4.06 3.90
N SER A 278 14.26 4.71 4.57
CA SER A 278 14.30 6.16 4.77
C SER A 278 14.54 6.90 3.44
N LEU A 279 15.25 6.27 2.50
CA LEU A 279 15.37 6.75 1.12
C LEU A 279 14.14 6.39 0.24
N GLY A 280 13.08 5.84 0.83
CA GLY A 280 11.85 5.47 0.14
C GLY A 280 11.82 4.05 -0.43
N GLY A 281 12.75 3.20 0.01
CA GLY A 281 12.74 1.76 -0.27
C GLY A 281 11.50 1.07 0.31
N HIS A 282 11.09 -0.01 -0.32
CA HIS A 282 9.95 -0.81 0.12
C HIS A 282 10.05 -2.25 -0.39
N SER A 283 9.17 -3.17 0.03
CA SER A 283 9.33 -4.62 -0.21
C SER A 283 9.51 -5.02 -1.68
N LEU A 284 8.89 -4.31 -2.62
CA LEU A 284 9.09 -4.56 -4.06
C LEU A 284 10.47 -4.10 -4.52
N LEU A 285 10.92 -2.91 -4.10
CA LEU A 285 12.27 -2.43 -4.37
C LEU A 285 13.31 -3.29 -3.65
N ALA A 286 13.03 -3.77 -2.44
CA ALA A 286 13.85 -4.71 -1.70
C ALA A 286 14.05 -6.01 -2.49
N THR A 287 12.99 -6.56 -3.09
CA THR A 287 13.09 -7.76 -3.95
C THR A 287 13.96 -7.50 -5.19
N ARG A 288 13.84 -6.32 -5.79
CA ARG A 288 14.71 -5.88 -6.91
C ARG A 288 16.16 -5.74 -6.45
N LEU A 289 16.39 -5.12 -5.29
CA LEU A 289 17.71 -4.93 -4.69
C LEU A 289 18.38 -6.27 -4.40
N VAL A 290 17.70 -7.21 -3.75
CA VAL A 290 18.20 -8.57 -3.49
C VAL A 290 18.61 -9.25 -4.81
N SER A 291 17.77 -9.14 -5.84
CA SER A 291 18.06 -9.71 -7.15
C SER A 291 19.27 -9.05 -7.82
N ARG A 292 19.43 -7.73 -7.65
CA ARG A 292 20.55 -6.95 -8.19
C ARG A 292 21.86 -7.26 -7.46
N VAL A 293 21.83 -7.34 -6.13
CA VAL A 293 22.97 -7.75 -5.30
C VAL A 293 23.48 -9.12 -5.72
N ARG A 294 22.56 -10.09 -5.91
CA ARG A 294 22.91 -11.42 -6.41
C ARG A 294 23.57 -11.37 -7.79
N ALA A 295 23.06 -10.53 -8.70
CA ALA A 295 23.63 -10.40 -10.04
C ALA A 295 25.01 -9.71 -10.05
N LEU A 296 25.25 -8.75 -9.15
CA LEU A 296 26.50 -7.97 -9.10
C LEU A 296 27.60 -8.66 -8.30
N LEU A 297 27.26 -9.26 -7.16
CA LEU A 297 28.23 -9.83 -6.22
C LEU A 297 28.27 -11.36 -6.26
N GLY A 298 27.27 -12.01 -6.83
CA GLY A 298 27.13 -13.48 -6.77
C GLY A 298 26.75 -13.99 -5.37
N GLU A 299 26.46 -13.10 -4.42
CA GLU A 299 26.12 -13.39 -3.04
C GLU A 299 24.58 -13.36 -2.86
N GLU A 300 24.01 -14.29 -2.09
CA GLU A 300 22.57 -14.30 -1.78
C GLU A 300 22.32 -13.44 -0.53
N LEU A 301 21.46 -12.43 -0.67
CA LEU A 301 20.99 -11.60 0.44
C LEU A 301 19.56 -11.99 0.81
N PRO A 302 19.31 -12.59 1.99
CA PRO A 302 17.95 -12.83 2.47
C PRO A 302 17.19 -11.51 2.58
N ILE A 303 15.95 -11.48 2.09
CA ILE A 303 15.14 -10.25 2.15
C ILE A 303 14.91 -9.80 3.60
N GLU A 304 14.79 -10.75 4.54
CA GLU A 304 14.66 -10.47 5.98
C GLU A 304 15.83 -9.64 6.51
N GLU A 305 17.05 -9.90 6.02
CA GLU A 305 18.24 -9.18 6.47
C GLU A 305 18.20 -7.71 6.06
N LEU A 306 17.70 -7.42 4.86
CA LEU A 306 17.51 -6.04 4.41
C LEU A 306 16.52 -5.27 5.31
N PHE A 307 15.57 -5.94 5.96
CA PHE A 307 14.67 -5.31 6.93
C PHE A 307 15.29 -5.09 8.31
N THR A 308 16.31 -5.86 8.68
CA THR A 308 16.97 -5.75 9.99
C THR A 308 18.21 -4.86 9.98
N THR A 309 18.93 -4.83 8.85
CA THR A 309 20.17 -4.06 8.66
C THR A 309 20.10 -3.26 7.35
N PRO A 310 19.25 -2.23 7.25
CA PRO A 310 18.86 -1.61 5.99
C PRO A 310 19.90 -0.69 5.33
N THR A 311 21.15 -0.67 5.80
CA THR A 311 22.21 0.21 5.27
C THR A 311 23.24 -0.55 4.44
N PRO A 312 23.86 0.05 3.41
CA PRO A 312 24.95 -0.58 2.66
C PRO A 312 26.09 -1.10 3.53
N ALA A 313 26.43 -0.40 4.61
CA ALA A 313 27.47 -0.75 5.57
C ALA A 313 27.17 -2.04 6.33
N GLU A 314 25.99 -2.11 6.94
CA GLU A 314 25.59 -3.25 7.75
C GLU A 314 25.38 -4.50 6.87
N LEU A 315 24.82 -4.32 5.67
CA LEU A 315 24.68 -5.41 4.69
C LEU A 315 26.04 -5.90 4.19
N ALA A 316 27.00 -5.00 3.93
CA ALA A 316 28.36 -5.40 3.56
C ALA A 316 29.03 -6.22 4.67
N ALA A 317 28.85 -5.82 5.93
CA ALA A 317 29.36 -6.55 7.08
C ALA A 317 28.69 -7.92 7.24
N TRP A 318 27.37 -7.99 7.08
CA TRP A 318 26.61 -9.23 7.14
C TRP A 318 27.03 -10.21 6.04
N LEU A 319 27.15 -9.74 4.80
CA LEU A 319 27.58 -10.53 3.65
C LEU A 319 29.01 -11.05 3.85
N ALA A 320 29.92 -10.20 4.36
CA ALA A 320 31.27 -10.62 4.69
C ALA A 320 31.31 -11.72 5.76
N ALA A 321 30.45 -11.65 6.78
CA ALA A 321 30.35 -12.65 7.83
C ALA A 321 29.71 -13.98 7.35
N ASN A 322 28.92 -13.95 6.27
CA ASN A 322 28.15 -15.09 5.76
C ASN A 322 28.61 -15.60 4.39
N ALA A 323 29.73 -15.10 3.86
CA ALA A 323 30.28 -15.49 2.56
C ALA A 323 30.50 -17.02 2.42
N ASP A 324 30.81 -17.70 3.52
CA ASP A 324 31.06 -19.15 3.57
C ASP A 324 29.78 -20.01 3.73
N ARG A 325 28.61 -19.39 3.97
CA ARG A 325 27.32 -20.10 4.17
C ARG A 325 26.47 -20.19 2.91
N ALA A 326 26.80 -19.46 1.85
CA ALA A 326 25.97 -19.29 0.65
C ALA A 326 25.85 -20.54 -0.24
N THR A 327 26.64 -21.60 0.01
CA THR A 327 26.64 -22.83 -0.80
C THR A 327 25.63 -23.90 -0.38
N ASP A 328 24.94 -23.76 0.76
CA ASP A 328 24.21 -24.90 1.34
C ASP A 328 22.84 -24.56 1.94
N THR A 329 21.87 -23.98 1.19
CA THR A 329 20.44 -24.00 1.62
C THR A 329 19.43 -23.72 0.50
N ARG A 330 19.44 -24.48 -0.60
CA ARG A 330 18.18 -24.73 -1.34
C ARG A 330 18.08 -26.21 -1.69
N PRO A 331 17.25 -27.01 -0.98
CA PRO A 331 17.01 -28.38 -1.42
C PRO A 331 16.43 -28.35 -2.84
N ALA A 332 16.98 -29.18 -3.74
CA ALA A 332 16.51 -29.27 -5.11
C ALA A 332 15.01 -29.56 -5.14
N LEU A 333 14.24 -28.71 -5.83
CA LEU A 333 12.82 -28.93 -6.06
C LEU A 333 12.64 -30.28 -6.76
N ARG A 334 12.08 -31.26 -6.03
CA ARG A 334 11.73 -32.55 -6.61
C ARG A 334 10.31 -32.46 -7.17
N PRO A 335 10.07 -32.93 -8.40
CA PRO A 335 8.72 -33.02 -8.94
C PRO A 335 7.81 -33.78 -7.98
N MET A 336 6.71 -33.16 -7.57
CA MET A 336 5.68 -33.80 -6.78
C MET A 336 5.01 -34.87 -7.64
N ARG A 337 5.21 -36.15 -7.30
CA ARG A 337 4.55 -37.25 -8.02
C ARG A 337 3.05 -37.13 -7.80
N HIS A 338 2.31 -36.89 -8.86
CA HIS A 338 0.85 -36.91 -8.86
C HIS A 338 0.40 -38.28 -8.37
N ARG A 339 -0.37 -38.34 -7.28
CA ARG A 339 -1.04 -39.59 -6.87
C ARG A 339 -2.16 -39.80 -7.87
N GLU A 340 -2.02 -40.82 -8.72
CA GLU A 340 -3.14 -41.31 -9.52
C GLU A 340 -4.19 -41.85 -8.55
N ALA A 341 -5.42 -41.33 -8.67
CA ALA A 341 -6.57 -41.83 -7.95
C ALA A 341 -6.81 -43.28 -8.40
N SER A 342 -6.66 -44.24 -7.47
CA SER A 342 -7.08 -45.61 -7.70
C SER A 342 -8.60 -45.67 -7.86
N SER A 343 -9.02 -46.48 -8.83
CA SER A 343 -10.38 -46.69 -9.34
C SER A 343 -11.45 -46.98 -8.28
#